data_AF-A0A7W7RTC8-F1
#
_entry.id   AF-A0A7W7RTC8-F1
#
_cell.length_a   1.000
_cell.length_b   1.000
_cell.length_c   1.000
_cell.angle_alpha   90.00
_cell.angle_beta   90.00
_cell.angle_gamma   90.00
#
_symmetry.space_group_name_H-M   'P 1'
#
loop_
_entity.id
_entity.type
_entity.pdbx_description
1 polymer ?
#
loop_
_entity_poly.entity_id
_entity_poly.type
_entity_poly.pdbx_seq_one_letter_code
_entity_poly.pdbx_strand_id
1 'polypeptide(L)'
;MADTAAGLAYAGPENITAYASERSWIMNPVGEKEIRGSFVNCSKGEARRINLPRDLPEFPWADLDFLGWRDPGALDRGYLVAERGGELVGVTLRLSPEVRRSFTKSTVCSICVTAHSGTGVALFTAPRVGASGRQGNTVGTYICADLACSLYVRGKKKTDLGMQFETLTAEERIVRTVANLEAFLDKVAEDTLSSTMA
;
A
#
# COMPACT_ATOMS: atom_id res chain seq x y z
N MET A 1 -14.70 30.81 -5.53
CA MET A 1 -13.87 31.63 -4.63
C MET A 1 -13.07 30.66 -3.76
N ALA A 2 -11.77 30.64 -4.01
CA ALA A 2 -10.63 30.07 -3.26
C ALA A 2 -10.91 28.96 -2.23
N ASP A 3 -10.42 27.73 -2.48
CA ASP A 3 -9.13 27.21 -1.99
C ASP A 3 -9.10 27.12 -0.44
N THR A 4 -8.80 25.98 0.17
CA THR A 4 -7.41 25.54 0.25
C THR A 4 -7.34 24.05 0.58
N ALA A 5 -6.45 23.35 -0.10
CA ALA A 5 -5.79 22.15 0.38
C ALA A 5 -5.32 22.30 1.85
N ALA A 6 -6.04 21.69 2.79
CA ALA A 6 -5.48 21.29 4.07
C ALA A 6 -4.94 19.87 3.84
N GLY A 7 -3.69 19.72 3.39
CA GLY A 7 -2.58 19.87 4.30
C GLY A 7 -2.41 18.54 5.02
N LEU A 8 -1.79 17.57 4.33
CA LEU A 8 -1.07 16.45 4.97
C LEU A 8 0.15 17.04 5.69
N ALA A 9 -0.11 17.93 6.65
CA ALA A 9 0.85 18.35 7.63
C ALA A 9 1.05 17.14 8.54
N TYR A 10 2.32 16.82 8.78
CA TYR A 10 2.77 15.82 9.75
C TYR A 10 1.91 15.90 11.01
N ALA A 11 1.00 14.95 11.19
CA ALA A 11 0.10 14.93 12.32
C ALA A 11 0.96 14.76 13.58
N GLY A 12 1.04 15.81 14.39
CA GLY A 12 1.64 15.74 15.72
C GLY A 12 0.95 14.66 16.57
N PRO A 13 1.64 14.11 17.58
CA PRO A 13 1.12 13.02 18.42
C PRO A 13 -0.24 13.33 19.04
N GLU A 14 -0.53 14.60 19.34
CA GLU A 14 -1.83 15.04 19.89
C GLU A 14 -3.03 14.85 18.95
N ASN A 15 -2.82 14.75 17.63
CA ASN A 15 -3.89 14.58 16.65
C ASN A 15 -4.12 13.10 16.26
N ILE A 16 -3.16 12.22 16.58
CA ILE A 16 -3.24 10.79 16.26
C ILE A 16 -4.31 10.10 17.12
N THR A 17 -4.44 10.48 18.39
CA THR A 17 -5.38 9.86 19.34
C THR A 17 -6.85 10.14 19.01
N ALA A 18 -7.16 11.33 18.48
CA ALA A 18 -8.51 11.68 18.04
C ALA A 18 -8.89 10.92 16.76
N TYR A 19 -7.99 10.88 15.77
CA TYR A 19 -8.15 10.09 14.55
C TYR A 19 -8.27 8.58 14.81
N ALA A 20 -7.54 8.08 15.82
CA ALA A 20 -7.54 6.68 16.21
C ALA A 20 -8.91 6.21 16.77
N SER A 21 -9.72 7.12 17.29
CA SER A 21 -10.97 6.78 18.00
C SER A 21 -12.22 6.69 17.11
N GLU A 22 -12.19 7.25 15.89
CA GLU A 22 -13.37 7.39 15.02
C GLU A 22 -13.30 6.59 13.71
N ARG A 23 -12.12 6.07 13.32
CA ARG A 23 -11.93 5.26 12.12
C ARG A 23 -11.48 3.85 12.49
N SER A 24 -12.31 2.85 12.17
CA SER A 24 -11.81 1.48 12.10
C SER A 24 -11.00 1.34 10.81
N TRP A 25 -9.66 1.26 10.92
CA TRP A 25 -8.76 0.97 9.80
C TRP A 25 -8.69 -0.53 9.45
N ILE A 26 -9.46 -1.35 10.15
CA ILE A 26 -9.52 -2.79 9.92
C ILE A 26 -10.38 -3.05 8.69
N MET A 27 -9.85 -3.82 7.74
CA MET A 27 -10.60 -4.26 6.58
C MET A 27 -11.68 -5.26 6.96
N ASN A 28 -12.86 -5.08 6.38
CA ASN A 28 -13.87 -6.12 6.36
C ASN A 28 -13.48 -7.21 5.35
N PRO A 29 -13.90 -8.47 5.56
CA PRO A 29 -13.78 -9.51 4.55
C PRO A 29 -14.44 -9.09 3.24
N VAL A 30 -13.67 -9.07 2.15
CA VAL A 30 -14.16 -8.73 0.81
C VAL A 30 -14.09 -9.92 -0.13
N GLY A 31 -15.12 -10.07 -0.96
CA GLY A 31 -15.21 -11.16 -1.93
C GLY A 31 -14.39 -10.92 -3.19
N GLU A 32 -14.21 -11.98 -3.97
CA GLU A 32 -13.51 -11.93 -5.26
C GLU A 32 -14.11 -10.90 -6.22
N LYS A 33 -15.44 -10.79 -6.26
CA LYS A 33 -16.13 -9.87 -7.18
C LYS A 33 -15.82 -8.42 -6.84
N GLU A 34 -15.87 -8.08 -5.55
CA GLU A 34 -15.56 -6.77 -5.01
C GLU A 34 -14.10 -6.42 -5.26
N ILE A 35 -13.18 -7.34 -4.98
CA ILE A 35 -11.75 -7.18 -5.25
C ILE A 35 -11.50 -6.90 -6.74
N ARG A 36 -12.08 -7.69 -7.65
CA ARG A 36 -11.88 -7.48 -9.09
C ARG A 36 -12.48 -6.17 -9.58
N GLY A 37 -13.56 -5.72 -8.95
CA GLY A 37 -14.24 -4.47 -9.26
C GLY A 37 -13.48 -3.22 -8.80
N SER A 38 -12.58 -3.35 -7.82
CA SER A 38 -11.90 -2.22 -7.20
C SER A 38 -10.68 -1.70 -7.99
N PHE A 39 -10.16 -2.46 -8.96
CA PHE A 39 -8.91 -2.09 -9.63
C PHE A 39 -9.03 -0.85 -10.51
N VAL A 40 -8.29 0.21 -10.18
CA VAL A 40 -8.38 1.53 -10.84
C VAL A 40 -7.27 1.80 -11.86
N ASN A 41 -6.12 1.13 -11.75
CA ASN A 41 -4.94 1.42 -12.57
C ASN A 41 -4.63 0.35 -13.65
N CYS A 42 -5.58 -0.52 -13.93
CA CYS A 42 -5.51 -1.48 -15.04
C CYS A 42 -6.85 -1.58 -15.77
N SER A 43 -6.87 -2.26 -16.91
CA SER A 43 -8.13 -2.52 -17.62
C SER A 43 -9.00 -3.52 -16.84
N LYS A 44 -10.32 -3.46 -17.07
CA LYS A 44 -11.27 -4.46 -16.52
C LYS A 44 -10.90 -5.90 -16.91
N GLY A 45 -10.37 -6.08 -18.11
CA GLY A 45 -9.93 -7.38 -18.61
C GLY A 45 -8.69 -7.91 -17.89
N GLU A 46 -7.77 -7.02 -17.49
CA GLU A 46 -6.62 -7.39 -16.65
C GLU A 46 -7.07 -7.73 -15.23
N ALA A 47 -7.92 -6.89 -14.62
CA ALA A 47 -8.45 -7.14 -13.28
C ALA A 47 -9.15 -8.50 -13.15
N ARG A 48 -9.91 -8.90 -14.17
CA ARG A 48 -10.55 -10.23 -14.25
C ARG A 48 -9.57 -11.41 -14.31
N ARG A 49 -8.36 -11.20 -14.79
CA ARG A 49 -7.32 -12.23 -14.94
C ARG A 49 -6.31 -12.25 -13.81
N ILE A 50 -6.46 -11.38 -12.82
CA ILE A 50 -5.62 -11.39 -11.63
C ILE A 50 -5.80 -12.72 -10.90
N ASN A 51 -4.70 -13.39 -10.60
CA ASN A 51 -4.68 -14.59 -9.77
C ASN A 51 -4.87 -14.17 -8.31
N LEU A 52 -6.01 -14.52 -7.73
CA LEU A 52 -6.29 -14.30 -6.31
C LEU A 52 -5.63 -15.39 -5.45
N PRO A 53 -5.28 -15.08 -4.19
CA PRO A 53 -4.88 -16.10 -3.22
C PRO A 53 -5.99 -17.15 -3.08
N ARG A 54 -5.62 -18.44 -3.07
CA ARG A 54 -6.61 -19.53 -2.97
C ARG A 54 -7.27 -19.59 -1.59
N ASP A 55 -6.54 -19.11 -0.61
CA ASP A 55 -6.84 -19.03 0.82
C ASP A 55 -7.46 -17.67 1.21
N LEU A 56 -7.92 -16.87 0.26
CA LEU A 56 -8.55 -15.55 0.54
C LEU A 56 -9.59 -15.57 1.68
N PRO A 57 -10.49 -16.57 1.82
CA PRO A 57 -11.43 -16.63 2.94
C PRO A 57 -10.78 -16.79 4.31
N GLU A 58 -9.55 -17.32 4.36
CA GLU A 58 -8.78 -17.61 5.58
C GLU A 58 -7.86 -16.46 5.98
N PHE A 59 -7.81 -15.38 5.19
CA PHE A 59 -6.97 -14.23 5.49
C PHE A 59 -7.35 -13.63 6.86
N PRO A 60 -6.38 -13.11 7.63
CA PRO A 60 -6.62 -12.52 8.94
C PRO A 60 -7.21 -11.11 8.80
N TRP A 61 -8.41 -10.98 8.24
CA TRP A 61 -9.04 -9.70 7.88
C TRP A 61 -9.04 -8.68 9.03
N ALA A 62 -9.27 -9.14 10.27
CA ALA A 62 -9.23 -8.31 11.46
C ALA A 62 -7.87 -7.63 11.74
N ASP A 63 -6.80 -8.08 11.07
CA ASP A 63 -5.43 -7.59 11.20
C ASP A 63 -4.92 -6.86 9.95
N LEU A 64 -5.78 -6.64 8.96
CA LEU A 64 -5.41 -6.01 7.69
C LEU A 64 -5.92 -4.57 7.64
N ASP A 65 -5.01 -3.64 7.33
CA ASP A 65 -5.39 -2.28 6.90
C ASP A 65 -5.61 -2.20 5.38
N PHE A 66 -5.02 -3.16 4.68
CA PHE A 66 -5.17 -3.40 3.25
C PHE A 66 -4.89 -4.88 2.96
N LEU A 67 -5.46 -5.39 1.88
CA LEU A 67 -5.18 -6.70 1.32
C LEU A 67 -4.03 -6.57 0.31
N GLY A 68 -2.89 -7.18 0.61
CA GLY A 68 -1.73 -7.23 -0.28
C GLY A 68 -1.33 -8.66 -0.62
N TRP A 69 -1.01 -8.93 -1.89
CA TRP A 69 -0.47 -10.25 -2.29
C TRP A 69 0.40 -10.19 -3.55
N ARG A 70 1.25 -11.21 -3.71
CA ARG A 70 2.04 -11.46 -4.91
C ARG A 70 1.29 -12.40 -5.84
N ASP A 71 1.41 -12.20 -7.15
CA ASP A 71 0.82 -13.12 -8.12
C ASP A 71 1.57 -14.47 -8.06
N PRO A 72 0.89 -15.60 -7.76
CA PRO A 72 1.54 -16.91 -7.71
C PRO A 72 2.05 -17.39 -9.09
N GLY A 73 1.48 -16.87 -10.18
CA GLY A 73 1.86 -17.19 -11.55
C GLY A 73 2.80 -16.17 -12.20
N ALA A 74 3.06 -15.04 -11.55
CA ALA A 74 3.94 -13.98 -12.07
C ALA A 74 4.70 -13.29 -10.94
N LEU A 75 5.90 -13.78 -10.65
CA LEU A 75 6.72 -13.34 -9.51
C LEU A 75 7.15 -11.87 -9.56
N ASP A 76 6.91 -11.14 -10.65
CA ASP A 76 7.12 -9.70 -10.76
C ASP A 76 5.85 -8.91 -10.39
N ARG A 77 4.66 -9.51 -10.34
CA ARG A 77 3.39 -8.81 -10.10
C ARG A 77 2.92 -8.90 -8.66
N GLY A 78 2.38 -7.79 -8.18
CA GLY A 78 1.73 -7.69 -6.88
C GLY A 78 0.47 -6.86 -6.97
N TYR A 79 -0.36 -6.98 -5.96
CA TYR A 79 -1.66 -6.35 -5.91
C TYR A 79 -1.91 -5.84 -4.51
N LEU A 80 -2.58 -4.71 -4.43
CA LEU A 80 -2.99 -4.08 -3.18
C LEU A 80 -4.44 -3.63 -3.32
N VAL A 81 -5.28 -3.92 -2.33
CA VAL A 81 -6.66 -3.43 -2.22
C VAL A 81 -6.84 -2.83 -0.83
N ALA A 82 -7.32 -1.60 -0.77
CA ALA A 82 -7.60 -0.89 0.49
C ALA A 82 -8.97 -0.20 0.42
N GLU A 83 -9.57 0.06 1.57
CA GLU A 83 -10.71 0.97 1.66
C GLU A 83 -10.20 2.42 1.69
N ARG A 84 -10.72 3.28 0.80
CA ARG A 84 -10.40 4.70 0.72
C ARG A 84 -11.69 5.49 0.55
N GLY A 85 -12.01 6.35 1.51
CA GLY A 85 -13.24 7.15 1.46
C GLY A 85 -14.54 6.31 1.45
N GLY A 86 -14.50 5.09 2.01
CA GLY A 86 -15.63 4.16 2.02
C GLY A 86 -15.76 3.29 0.77
N GLU A 87 -14.84 3.40 -0.20
CA GLU A 87 -14.82 2.58 -1.41
C GLU A 87 -13.56 1.72 -1.48
N LEU A 88 -13.66 0.52 -2.04
CA LEU A 88 -12.50 -0.31 -2.31
C LEU A 88 -11.71 0.25 -3.49
N VAL A 89 -10.41 0.43 -3.29
CA VAL A 89 -9.45 0.83 -4.33
C VAL A 89 -8.38 -0.24 -4.46
N GLY A 90 -8.35 -0.87 -5.62
CA GLY A 90 -7.36 -1.86 -6.03
C GLY A 90 -6.31 -1.25 -6.94
N VAL A 91 -5.04 -1.59 -6.72
CA VAL A 91 -3.94 -1.20 -7.61
C VAL A 91 -3.06 -2.40 -7.94
N THR A 92 -2.69 -2.48 -9.21
CA THR A 92 -1.67 -3.38 -9.71
C THR A 92 -0.29 -2.77 -9.50
N LEU A 93 0.66 -3.61 -9.08
CA LEU A 93 2.03 -3.26 -8.81
C LEU A 93 2.96 -4.17 -9.60
N ARG A 94 4.09 -3.64 -10.07
CA ARG A 94 5.19 -4.43 -10.61
C ARG A 94 6.45 -4.24 -9.78
N LEU A 95 7.19 -5.32 -9.58
CA LEU A 95 8.55 -5.25 -9.08
C LEU A 95 9.42 -4.60 -10.13
N SER A 96 10.16 -3.60 -9.72
CA SER A 96 11.29 -3.13 -10.51
C SER A 96 12.39 -4.19 -10.47
N PRO A 97 13.08 -4.49 -11.58
CA PRO A 97 14.20 -5.42 -11.60
C PRO A 97 15.21 -5.08 -10.51
N GLU A 98 15.62 -6.08 -9.72
CA GLU A 98 16.55 -5.85 -8.61
C GLU A 98 17.90 -5.34 -9.11
N VAL A 99 18.29 -4.14 -8.69
CA VAL A 99 19.71 -3.77 -8.63
C VAL A 99 20.30 -4.57 -7.48
N ARG A 100 21.28 -5.46 -7.75
CA ARG A 100 21.90 -6.35 -6.74
C ARG A 100 22.08 -5.64 -5.41
N ARG A 101 21.24 -5.97 -4.42
CA ARG A 101 21.34 -5.38 -3.08
C ARG A 101 22.28 -6.23 -2.23
N SER A 102 23.12 -5.56 -1.46
CA SER A 102 23.94 -6.24 -0.48
C SER A 102 23.03 -6.86 0.58
N PHE A 103 23.12 -8.18 0.79
CA PHE A 103 22.42 -8.89 1.86
C PHE A 103 22.76 -8.35 3.26
N THR A 104 23.84 -7.59 3.39
CA THR A 104 24.28 -6.95 4.64
C THR A 104 23.61 -5.60 4.93
N LYS A 105 22.86 -5.02 3.99
CA LYS A 105 22.18 -3.73 4.20
C LYS A 105 20.71 -3.95 4.56
N SER A 106 20.22 -3.21 5.55
CA SER A 106 18.79 -3.11 5.85
C SER A 106 18.13 -2.07 4.95
N THR A 107 16.91 -2.35 4.48
CA THR A 107 16.04 -1.40 3.78
C THR A 107 14.76 -1.22 4.60
N VAL A 108 14.23 0.01 4.64
CA VAL A 108 13.01 0.35 5.38
C VAL A 108 11.83 0.45 4.41
N CYS A 109 10.70 -0.14 4.76
CA CYS A 109 9.46 0.00 4.00
C CYS A 109 8.90 1.42 4.12
N SER A 110 8.55 2.06 3.01
CA SER A 110 7.94 3.39 2.99
C SER A 110 6.50 3.43 3.50
N ILE A 111 5.84 2.28 3.66
CA ILE A 111 4.46 2.18 4.16
C ILE A 111 4.45 1.99 5.68
N CYS A 112 4.88 0.83 6.18
CA CYS A 112 4.87 0.54 7.62
C CYS A 112 6.13 0.96 8.39
N VAL A 113 7.18 1.45 7.70
CA VAL A 113 8.46 1.83 8.31
C VAL A 113 9.18 0.67 9.01
N THR A 114 8.79 -0.57 8.70
CA THR A 114 9.50 -1.77 9.17
C THR A 114 10.81 -1.93 8.39
N ALA A 115 11.91 -2.17 9.11
CA ALA A 115 13.20 -2.49 8.53
C ALA A 115 13.31 -3.98 8.22
N HIS A 116 13.80 -4.30 7.02
CA HIS A 116 14.10 -5.67 6.60
C HIS A 116 15.54 -5.78 6.12
N SER A 117 16.16 -6.94 6.36
CA SER A 117 17.41 -7.34 5.72
C SER A 117 17.16 -7.74 4.25
N GLY A 118 18.21 -7.64 3.44
CA GLY A 118 18.23 -8.21 2.08
C GLY A 118 17.06 -7.78 1.21
N THR A 119 16.25 -8.75 0.77
CA THR A 119 15.14 -8.60 -0.19
C THR A 119 13.79 -8.38 0.47
N GLY A 120 13.71 -8.21 1.80
CA GLY A 120 12.44 -8.05 2.50
C GLY A 120 11.66 -6.76 2.18
N VAL A 121 12.30 -5.78 1.51
CA VAL A 121 11.64 -4.61 0.92
C VAL A 121 11.97 -4.54 -0.57
N ALA A 122 10.95 -4.50 -1.41
CA ALA A 122 11.09 -4.38 -2.86
C ALA A 122 10.68 -2.97 -3.34
N LEU A 123 11.28 -2.53 -4.44
CA LEU A 123 10.80 -1.35 -5.16
C LEU A 123 9.64 -1.78 -6.06
N PHE A 124 8.44 -1.32 -5.73
CA PHE A 124 7.25 -1.51 -6.54
C PHE A 124 6.97 -0.26 -7.37
N THR A 125 6.47 -0.45 -8.59
CA THR A 125 5.91 0.60 -9.42
C THR A 125 4.45 0.33 -9.71
N ALA A 126 3.62 1.36 -9.60
CA ALA A 126 2.22 1.35 -9.99
C ALA A 126 2.03 2.28 -11.18
N PRO A 127 1.44 1.83 -12.30
CA PRO A 127 0.93 2.75 -13.32
C PRO A 127 -0.01 3.78 -12.68
N ARG A 128 0.13 5.06 -13.07
CA ARG A 128 -0.85 6.08 -12.70
C ARG A 128 -2.21 5.73 -13.30
N VAL A 129 -3.29 6.26 -12.71
CA VAL A 129 -4.63 6.13 -13.28
C VAL A 129 -4.74 7.02 -14.53
N GLY A 130 -5.66 6.66 -15.44
CA GLY A 130 -6.05 7.56 -16.52
C GLY A 130 -5.05 7.69 -17.67
N ALA A 131 -5.00 8.88 -18.28
CA ALA A 131 -4.19 9.14 -19.46
C ALA A 131 -2.69 9.07 -19.16
N SER A 132 -2.29 9.60 -17.99
CA SER A 132 -0.90 9.56 -17.52
C SER A 132 -0.35 8.13 -17.46
N GLY A 133 -1.11 7.19 -16.91
CA GLY A 133 -0.73 5.77 -16.88
C GLY A 133 -0.61 5.13 -18.27
N ARG A 134 -1.53 5.47 -19.19
CA ARG A 134 -1.48 4.97 -20.58
C ARG A 134 -0.25 5.47 -21.35
N GLN A 135 0.34 6.59 -20.94
CA GLN A 135 1.61 7.10 -21.46
C GLN A 135 2.84 6.45 -20.80
N GLY A 136 2.64 5.52 -19.87
CA GLY A 136 3.71 4.80 -19.18
C GLY A 136 4.18 5.45 -17.88
N ASN A 137 3.51 6.51 -17.41
CA ASN A 137 3.88 7.13 -16.14
C ASN A 137 3.52 6.22 -14.96
N THR A 138 4.48 6.06 -14.04
CA THR A 138 4.35 5.20 -12.87
C THR A 138 4.75 5.95 -11.59
N VAL A 139 4.26 5.47 -10.45
CA VAL A 139 4.69 5.90 -9.12
C VAL A 139 5.47 4.75 -8.49
N GLY A 140 6.70 5.02 -8.09
CA GLY A 140 7.56 4.06 -7.38
C GLY A 140 7.46 4.22 -5.86
N THR A 141 7.47 3.11 -5.13
CA THR A 141 7.54 3.10 -3.66
C THR A 141 8.21 1.83 -3.14
N TYR A 142 8.92 1.92 -2.02
CA TYR A 142 9.54 0.77 -1.37
C TYR A 142 8.53 0.13 -0.40
N ILE A 143 8.08 -1.09 -0.68
CA ILE A 143 7.10 -1.81 0.15
C ILE A 143 7.70 -3.13 0.63
N CYS A 144 7.25 -3.63 1.78
CA CYS A 144 7.50 -5.02 2.16
C CYS A 144 7.25 -5.94 0.96
N ALA A 145 8.22 -6.81 0.64
CA ALA A 145 8.18 -7.61 -0.59
C ALA A 145 7.01 -8.60 -0.64
N ASP A 146 6.49 -8.98 0.53
CA ASP A 146 5.31 -9.83 0.70
C ASP A 146 4.00 -9.05 0.82
N LEU A 147 4.05 -7.70 0.79
CA LEU A 147 2.91 -6.79 0.98
C LEU A 147 2.15 -7.00 2.30
N ALA A 148 2.80 -7.55 3.33
CA ALA A 148 2.17 -7.88 4.63
C ALA A 148 2.34 -6.78 5.70
N CYS A 149 2.41 -5.50 5.28
CA CYS A 149 2.72 -4.37 6.18
C CYS A 149 1.82 -4.31 7.42
N SER A 150 0.52 -4.59 7.27
CA SER A 150 -0.47 -4.62 8.36
C SER A 150 -0.09 -5.62 9.48
N LEU A 151 0.54 -6.73 9.11
CA LEU A 151 0.96 -7.77 10.06
C LEU A 151 2.27 -7.41 10.76
N TYR A 152 3.20 -6.74 10.06
CA TYR A 152 4.45 -6.27 10.66
C TYR A 152 4.20 -5.15 11.67
N VAL A 153 3.35 -4.17 11.34
CA VAL A 153 3.08 -3.03 12.22
C VAL A 153 2.38 -3.45 13.52
N ARG A 154 1.57 -4.52 13.46
CA ARG A 154 0.92 -5.16 14.62
C ARG A 154 1.82 -6.17 15.35
N GLY A 155 3.05 -6.40 14.87
CA GLY A 155 3.97 -7.40 15.45
C GLY A 155 3.54 -8.86 15.26
N LYS A 156 2.53 -9.13 14.42
CA LYS A 156 2.06 -10.49 14.08
C LYS A 156 3.01 -11.21 13.11
N LYS A 157 3.82 -10.45 12.39
CA LYS A 157 4.94 -10.95 11.60
C LYS A 157 6.24 -10.27 12.05
N LYS A 158 7.35 -11.00 12.00
CA LYS A 158 8.68 -10.51 12.44
C LYS A 158 9.66 -10.55 11.26
N THR A 159 10.63 -9.64 11.29
CA THR A 159 11.74 -9.62 10.33
C THR A 159 12.97 -10.27 10.96
N ASP A 160 13.92 -10.68 10.11
CA ASP A 160 15.19 -11.30 10.55
C ASP A 160 16.10 -10.33 11.33
N LEU A 161 15.78 -9.03 11.32
CA LEU A 161 16.49 -8.00 12.08
C LEU A 161 16.04 -7.92 13.55
N GLY A 162 15.04 -8.72 13.97
CA GLY A 162 14.52 -8.71 15.33
C GLY A 162 13.64 -7.49 15.64
N MET A 163 13.44 -7.23 16.94
CA MET A 163 12.57 -6.13 17.38
C MET A 163 13.18 -4.77 17.04
N GLN A 164 12.41 -3.94 16.33
CA GLN A 164 12.76 -2.55 16.11
C GLN A 164 12.26 -1.72 17.31
N PHE A 165 13.17 -0.99 17.95
CA PHE A 165 12.79 -0.06 19.01
C PHE A 165 12.25 1.22 18.36
N GLU A 166 10.95 1.43 18.54
CA GLU A 166 10.25 2.62 18.09
C GLU A 166 9.43 3.16 19.27
N THR A 167 9.43 4.48 19.44
CA THR A 167 8.75 5.16 20.56
C THR A 167 7.24 5.24 20.38
N LEU A 168 6.74 5.06 19.15
CA LEU A 168 5.31 5.03 18.86
C LEU A 168 4.67 3.76 19.44
N THR A 169 3.44 3.90 19.93
CA THR A 169 2.51 2.82 20.24
C THR A 169 2.13 2.03 18.98
N ALA A 170 1.51 0.85 19.14
CA ALA A 170 1.07 0.06 17.99
C ALA A 170 0.02 0.83 17.17
N GLU A 171 -0.90 1.50 17.85
CA GLU A 171 -1.97 2.31 17.27
C GLU A 171 -1.40 3.47 16.42
N GLU A 172 -0.45 4.23 16.97
CA GLU A 172 0.19 5.33 16.24
C GLU A 172 0.94 4.84 14.99
N ARG A 173 1.60 3.67 15.08
CA ARG A 173 2.26 3.07 13.92
C ARG A 173 1.26 2.63 12.86
N ILE A 174 0.09 2.10 13.25
CA ILE A 174 -0.97 1.74 12.32
C ILE A 174 -1.51 3.00 11.62
N VAL A 175 -1.83 4.07 12.38
CA VAL A 175 -2.29 5.34 11.80
C VAL A 175 -1.29 5.89 10.78
N ARG A 176 0.00 5.90 11.11
CA ARG A 176 1.05 6.27 10.15
C ARG A 176 1.06 5.37 8.91
N THR A 177 0.93 4.05 9.11
CA THR A 177 0.96 3.07 8.02
C THR A 177 -0.18 3.33 7.03
N VAL A 178 -1.39 3.57 7.53
CA VAL A 178 -2.56 3.92 6.73
C VAL A 178 -2.35 5.24 6.02
N ALA A 179 -1.89 6.29 6.71
CA ALA A 179 -1.63 7.59 6.10
C ALA A 179 -0.58 7.52 4.96
N ASN A 180 0.49 6.75 5.16
CA ASN A 180 1.51 6.52 4.12
C ASN A 180 0.94 5.76 2.91
N LEU A 181 0.07 4.78 3.15
CA LEU A 181 -0.61 4.04 2.10
C LEU A 181 -1.56 4.94 1.31
N GLU A 182 -2.39 5.73 1.98
CA GLU A 182 -3.30 6.68 1.35
C GLU A 182 -2.53 7.69 0.50
N ALA A 183 -1.44 8.26 1.01
CA ALA A 183 -0.59 9.18 0.26
C ALA A 183 0.05 8.54 -0.99
N PHE A 184 0.35 7.23 -0.94
CA PHE A 184 0.81 6.49 -2.13
C PHE A 184 -0.33 6.30 -3.13
N LEU A 185 -1.52 5.89 -2.67
CA LEU A 185 -2.70 5.72 -3.52
C LEU A 185 -3.14 7.03 -4.17
N ASP A 186 -3.05 8.15 -3.46
CA ASP A 186 -3.33 9.48 -4.00
C ASP A 186 -2.40 9.82 -5.17
N LYS A 187 -1.08 9.58 -5.02
CA LYS A 187 -0.12 9.75 -6.13
C LYS A 187 -0.43 8.86 -7.33
N VAL A 188 -0.93 7.65 -7.10
CA VAL A 188 -1.35 6.75 -8.19
C VAL A 188 -2.62 7.27 -8.88
N ALA A 189 -3.57 7.82 -8.11
CA ALA A 189 -4.84 8.34 -8.60
C ALA A 189 -4.75 9.72 -9.25
N GLU A 190 -3.74 10.53 -8.91
CA GLU A 190 -3.46 11.82 -9.53
C GLU A 190 -3.30 11.68 -11.05
N ASP A 191 -4.27 12.20 -11.79
CA ASP A 191 -4.14 12.43 -13.22
C ASP A 191 -3.33 13.72 -13.42
N THR A 192 -2.11 13.59 -13.94
CA THR A 192 -1.25 14.75 -14.23
C THR A 192 -1.76 15.47 -15.49
N LEU A 193 -2.97 16.03 -15.43
CA LEU A 193 -3.54 16.95 -16.43
C LEU A 193 -3.60 18.38 -15.88
N SER A 194 -2.49 18.83 -15.29
CA SER A 194 -2.23 20.25 -15.02
C SER A 194 -0.93 20.72 -15.70
N SER A 195 -0.71 20.30 -16.95
CA SER A 195 0.36 20.85 -17.81
C SER A 195 -0.14 21.23 -19.21
N THR A 196 -1.38 21.69 -19.32
CA THR A 196 -1.81 22.47 -20.50
C THR A 196 -2.77 23.58 -20.10
N MET A 197 -2.30 24.47 -19.23
CA MET A 197 -2.73 25.88 -19.21
C MET A 197 -1.52 26.76 -18.94
N ALA A 198 -0.74 26.99 -20.00
CA ALA A 198 0.10 28.17 -20.24
C ALA A 198 0.49 28.17 -21.73
#